data_AF-A0A7J0AR62-F1
#
_entry.id   AF-A0A7J0AR62-F1
#
_cell.length_a   1.000
_cell.length_b   1.000
_cell.length_c   1.000
_cell.angle_alpha   90.00
_cell.angle_beta   90.00
_cell.angle_gamma   90.00
#
_symmetry.space_group_name_H-M   'P 1'
#
loop_
_entity.id
_entity.type
_entity.pdbx_description
1 polymer ?
#
loop_
_entity_poly.entity_id
_entity_poly.type
_entity_poly.pdbx_seq_one_letter_code
_entity_poly.pdbx_strand_id
1 'polypeptide(L)'
;MNTYNKIWKNISRQLKYAKNSPQETDYQSAIYEIITDSDYLGWPSDRVKREYPVQMGSIKKSDIVLLDSDLSPLIAIEVKLSNSASNGIEQLGSYMDRCEPRLVFGITIKDSFNLFYDENTGRSIHSIKDAAITASIDNPSDIDGIKLVELLYFQNFDVDILKAFCGERLTALLQ
;
A
#
# COMPACT_ATOMS: atom_id res chain seq x y z
N MET A 1 16.34 -5.18 -19.11
CA MET A 1 15.00 -4.97 -18.50
C MET A 1 15.23 -4.36 -17.13
N ASN A 2 14.62 -3.21 -16.82
CA ASN A 2 14.79 -2.54 -15.52
C ASN A 2 14.45 -3.50 -14.37
N THR A 3 15.25 -3.55 -13.30
CA THR A 3 15.05 -4.39 -12.11
C THR A 3 13.63 -4.28 -11.57
N TYR A 4 13.10 -3.06 -11.44
CA TYR A 4 11.74 -2.84 -10.93
C TYR A 4 10.64 -3.38 -11.85
N ASN A 5 10.88 -3.39 -13.17
CA ASN A 5 9.98 -4.03 -14.13
C ASN A 5 9.93 -5.55 -13.94
N LYS A 6 11.08 -6.18 -13.68
CA LYS A 6 11.11 -7.61 -13.37
C LYS A 6 10.34 -7.92 -12.08
N ILE A 7 10.55 -7.12 -11.04
CA ILE A 7 9.89 -7.28 -9.74
C ILE A 7 8.37 -7.11 -9.89
N TRP A 8 7.90 -6.01 -10.50
CA TRP A 8 6.46 -5.78 -10.70
C TRP A 8 5.80 -6.91 -11.49
N LYS A 9 6.44 -7.40 -12.56
CA LYS A 9 5.94 -8.54 -13.33
C LYS A 9 5.71 -9.79 -12.49
N ASN A 10 6.59 -10.05 -11.52
CA ASN A 10 6.45 -11.20 -10.65
C ASN A 10 5.36 -10.97 -9.60
N ILE A 11 5.32 -9.78 -8.98
CA ILE A 11 4.24 -9.35 -8.05
C ILE A 11 2.87 -9.49 -8.71
N SER A 12 2.69 -8.89 -9.89
CA SER A 12 1.46 -8.95 -10.68
C SER A 12 1.04 -10.39 -10.95
N ARG A 13 1.97 -11.26 -11.36
CA ARG A 13 1.68 -12.67 -11.63
C ARG A 13 1.24 -13.44 -10.39
N GLN A 14 1.90 -13.23 -9.25
CA GLN A 14 1.58 -13.90 -7.99
C GLN A 14 0.20 -13.46 -7.48
N LEU A 15 -0.06 -12.15 -7.48
CA LEU A 15 -1.29 -11.60 -6.92
C LEU A 15 -2.51 -11.79 -7.83
N LYS A 16 -2.31 -11.95 -9.15
CA LYS A 16 -3.41 -12.21 -10.11
C LYS A 16 -4.31 -13.38 -9.70
N TYR A 17 -3.71 -14.43 -9.12
CA TYR A 17 -4.46 -15.58 -8.62
C TYR A 17 -4.86 -15.39 -7.15
N ALA A 18 -3.96 -14.88 -6.31
CA ALA A 18 -4.20 -14.73 -4.88
C ALA A 18 -5.37 -13.78 -4.55
N LYS A 19 -5.64 -12.77 -5.38
CA LYS A 19 -6.79 -11.86 -5.18
C LYS A 19 -8.16 -12.53 -5.26
N ASN A 20 -8.21 -13.73 -5.84
CA ASN A 20 -9.41 -14.57 -5.96
C ASN A 20 -9.40 -15.77 -4.99
N SER A 21 -8.50 -15.76 -4.00
CA SER A 21 -8.46 -16.79 -2.97
C SER A 21 -9.79 -16.87 -2.20
N PRO A 22 -10.15 -18.04 -1.66
CA PRO A 22 -11.37 -18.22 -0.89
C PRO A 22 -11.35 -17.44 0.44
N GLN A 23 -10.16 -17.15 0.98
CA GLN A 23 -9.98 -16.43 2.24
C GLN A 23 -9.12 -15.17 2.03
N GLU A 24 -9.54 -14.05 2.62
CA GLU A 24 -8.79 -12.79 2.56
C GLU A 24 -7.42 -12.91 3.24
N THR A 25 -7.31 -13.76 4.27
CA THR A 25 -6.06 -14.08 4.97
C THR A 25 -4.99 -14.70 4.08
N ASP A 26 -5.39 -15.47 3.06
CA ASP A 26 -4.45 -16.04 2.08
C ASP A 26 -3.88 -14.92 1.19
N TYR A 27 -4.74 -13.99 0.78
CA TYR A 27 -4.32 -12.85 -0.03
C TYR A 27 -3.43 -11.89 0.76
N GLN A 28 -3.77 -11.60 2.01
CA GLN A 28 -2.93 -10.84 2.94
C GLN A 28 -1.57 -11.50 3.15
N SER A 29 -1.51 -12.83 3.23
CA SER A 29 -0.25 -13.55 3.41
C SER A 29 0.64 -13.46 2.17
N ALA A 30 0.08 -13.58 0.96
CA ALA A 30 0.82 -13.37 -0.28
C ALA A 30 1.37 -11.93 -0.41
N ILE A 31 0.61 -10.93 0.03
CA ILE A 31 1.05 -9.53 0.06
C ILE A 31 2.18 -9.34 1.09
N TYR A 32 2.04 -9.93 2.28
CA TYR A 32 3.09 -9.88 3.30
C TYR A 32 4.41 -10.50 2.80
N GLU A 33 4.34 -11.63 2.09
CA GLU A 33 5.52 -12.25 1.46
C GLU A 33 6.16 -11.31 0.43
N ILE A 34 5.38 -10.69 -0.46
CA ILE A 34 5.88 -9.72 -1.44
C ILE A 34 6.53 -8.50 -0.78
N ILE A 35 6.00 -8.05 0.35
CA ILE A 35 6.58 -6.93 1.10
C ILE A 35 7.92 -7.33 1.71
N THR A 36 8.01 -8.54 2.29
CA THR A 36 9.15 -8.93 3.14
C THR A 36 10.29 -9.64 2.40
N ASP A 37 10.01 -10.30 1.28
CA ASP A 37 11.01 -11.05 0.53
C ASP A 37 11.90 -10.12 -0.33
N SER A 38 13.21 -10.34 -0.23
CA SER A 38 14.26 -9.55 -0.90
C SER A 38 14.24 -9.62 -2.43
N ASP A 39 13.63 -10.66 -3.00
CA ASP A 39 13.40 -10.76 -4.45
C ASP A 39 12.26 -9.85 -4.93
N TYR A 40 11.50 -9.24 -4.00
CA TYR A 40 10.41 -8.31 -4.25
C TYR A 40 10.66 -6.93 -3.63
N LEU A 41 10.01 -6.55 -2.53
CA LEU A 41 10.18 -5.25 -1.89
C LEU A 41 11.24 -5.26 -0.78
N GLY A 42 11.50 -6.41 -0.17
CA GLY A 42 12.61 -6.64 0.75
C GLY A 42 12.55 -5.90 2.09
N TRP A 43 11.36 -5.55 2.58
CA TRP A 43 11.21 -4.93 3.89
C TRP A 43 11.57 -5.92 5.01
N PRO A 44 12.38 -5.52 6.01
CA PRO A 44 12.65 -6.34 7.18
C PRO A 44 11.35 -6.71 7.92
N SER A 45 11.23 -7.98 8.34
CA SER A 45 10.00 -8.48 8.99
C SER A 45 9.70 -7.80 10.33
N ASP A 46 10.69 -7.24 11.02
CA ASP A 46 10.50 -6.43 12.21
C ASP A 46 9.86 -5.07 11.90
N ARG A 47 9.99 -4.57 10.65
CA ARG A 47 9.37 -3.35 10.13
C ARG A 47 8.04 -3.57 9.40
N VAL A 48 7.50 -4.78 9.42
CA VAL A 48 6.20 -5.11 8.81
C VAL A 48 5.31 -5.76 9.85
N LYS A 49 4.25 -5.07 10.28
CA LYS A 49 3.33 -5.58 11.30
C LYS A 49 2.00 -5.97 10.67
N ARG A 50 1.59 -7.22 10.85
CA ARG A 50 0.25 -7.68 10.51
C ARG A 50 -0.71 -7.37 11.67
N GLU A 51 -1.98 -7.15 11.36
CA GLU A 51 -3.04 -6.89 12.34
C GLU A 51 -2.69 -5.77 13.33
N TYR A 52 -2.09 -4.67 12.83
CA TYR A 52 -1.58 -3.60 13.67
C TYR A 52 -2.73 -2.90 14.41
N PRO A 53 -2.67 -2.80 15.76
CA PRO A 53 -3.77 -2.23 16.54
C PRO A 53 -3.83 -0.71 16.38
N VAL A 54 -5.02 -0.19 16.09
CA VAL A 54 -5.33 1.24 15.98
C VAL A 54 -6.45 1.59 16.96
N GLN A 55 -6.21 2.59 17.82
CA GLN A 55 -7.14 3.00 18.86
C GLN A 55 -8.19 3.97 18.28
N MET A 56 -9.44 3.50 18.14
CA MET A 56 -10.55 4.26 17.55
C MET A 56 -11.78 4.24 18.46
N GLY A 57 -11.59 4.55 19.74
CA GLY A 57 -12.57 4.30 20.81
C GLY A 57 -12.67 2.82 21.21
N SER A 58 -12.55 1.92 20.23
CA SER A 58 -12.22 0.50 20.39
C SER A 58 -10.95 0.17 19.62
N ILE A 59 -10.26 -0.93 19.97
CA ILE A 59 -9.12 -1.40 19.19
C ILE A 59 -9.62 -2.01 17.88
N LYS A 60 -9.22 -1.42 16.76
CA LYS A 60 -9.33 -1.99 15.41
C LYS A 60 -7.95 -2.45 14.94
N LYS A 61 -7.90 -3.24 13.86
CA LYS A 61 -6.65 -3.81 13.34
C LYS A 61 -6.54 -3.49 11.86
N SER A 62 -5.48 -2.77 11.48
CA SER A 62 -5.10 -2.63 10.06
C SER A 62 -4.42 -3.92 9.61
N ASP A 63 -4.70 -4.38 8.38
CA ASP A 63 -4.20 -5.66 7.88
C ASP A 63 -2.67 -5.73 7.92
N ILE A 64 -1.99 -4.71 7.40
CA ILE A 64 -0.52 -4.60 7.42
C ILE A 64 -0.13 -3.13 7.65
N VAL A 65 0.89 -2.88 8.47
CA VAL A 65 1.51 -1.57 8.64
C VAL A 65 3.03 -1.70 8.43
N LEU A 66 3.58 -0.82 7.60
CA LEU A 66 5.02 -0.63 7.45
C LEU A 66 5.50 0.38 8.49
N LEU A 67 6.63 0.08 9.12
CA LEU A 67 7.24 0.91 10.16
C LEU A 67 8.52 1.58 9.66
N ASP A 68 8.78 2.79 10.14
CA ASP A 68 10.02 3.50 9.86
C ASP A 68 11.24 2.93 10.62
N SER A 69 12.36 3.66 10.63
CA SER A 69 13.56 3.26 11.35
C SER A 69 13.42 3.25 12.87
N ASP A 70 12.52 4.06 13.41
CA ASP A 70 12.25 4.18 14.83
C ASP A 70 11.10 3.25 15.27
N LEU A 71 10.67 2.34 14.38
CA LEU A 71 9.54 1.43 14.55
C LEU A 71 8.20 2.15 14.73
N SER A 72 8.10 3.40 14.26
CA SER A 72 6.85 4.15 14.23
C SER A 72 6.05 3.80 12.97
N PRO A 73 4.71 3.71 13.06
CA PRO A 73 3.83 3.54 11.90
C PRO A 73 4.10 4.55 10.78
N LEU A 74 4.25 4.05 9.55
CA LEU A 74 4.58 4.88 8.37
C LEU A 74 3.56 4.75 7.24
N ILE A 75 3.18 3.51 6.88
CA ILE A 75 2.22 3.22 5.80
C ILE A 75 1.24 2.17 6.30
N ALA A 76 -0.07 2.49 6.32
CA ALA A 76 -1.11 1.49 6.53
C ALA A 76 -1.50 0.84 5.21
N ILE A 77 -1.80 -0.45 5.24
CA ILE A 77 -2.22 -1.23 4.08
C ILE A 77 -3.51 -1.96 4.44
N GLU A 78 -4.52 -1.78 3.61
CA GLU A 78 -5.83 -2.45 3.72
C GLU A 78 -6.04 -3.35 2.51
N VAL A 79 -6.34 -4.63 2.75
CA VAL A 79 -6.45 -5.65 1.72
C VAL A 79 -7.90 -6.09 1.58
N LYS A 80 -8.37 -6.26 0.34
CA LYS A 80 -9.71 -6.81 0.05
C LYS A 80 -9.63 -7.81 -1.10
N LEU A 81 -10.42 -8.88 -1.05
CA LEU A 81 -10.57 -9.80 -2.20
C LEU A 81 -11.27 -9.12 -3.39
N SER A 82 -11.05 -9.61 -4.62
CA SER A 82 -11.66 -9.05 -5.84
C SER A 82 -13.20 -9.04 -5.79
N ASN A 83 -13.79 -10.07 -5.17
CA ASN A 83 -15.24 -10.21 -5.02
C ASN A 83 -15.83 -9.39 -3.86
N SER A 84 -15.01 -8.74 -3.04
CA SER A 84 -15.48 -7.90 -1.94
C SER A 84 -16.23 -6.68 -2.48
N ALA A 85 -17.39 -6.37 -1.91
CA ALA A 85 -18.15 -5.18 -2.26
C ALA A 85 -17.42 -3.88 -1.87
N SER A 86 -16.59 -3.95 -0.82
CA SER A 86 -15.77 -2.83 -0.36
C SER A 86 -14.41 -2.80 -1.07
N ASN A 87 -13.89 -1.60 -1.32
CA ASN A 87 -12.53 -1.38 -1.79
C ASN A 87 -11.54 -1.04 -0.66
N GLY A 88 -12.00 -1.03 0.60
CA GLY A 88 -11.18 -0.77 1.77
C GLY A 88 -10.82 0.70 2.03
N ILE A 89 -11.18 1.64 1.15
CA ILE A 89 -10.72 3.05 1.25
C ILE A 89 -11.20 3.73 2.53
N GLU A 90 -12.47 3.55 2.91
CA GLU A 90 -13.02 4.15 4.14
C GLU A 90 -12.33 3.61 5.40
N GLN A 91 -12.00 2.32 5.43
CA GLN A 91 -11.26 1.69 6.53
C GLN A 91 -9.82 2.20 6.57
N LEU A 92 -9.15 2.28 5.42
CA LEU A 92 -7.81 2.84 5.32
C LEU A 92 -7.77 4.30 5.79
N GLY A 93 -8.68 5.15 5.34
CA GLY A 93 -8.75 6.56 5.76
C GLY A 93 -8.94 6.71 7.26
N SER A 94 -9.78 5.83 7.84
CA SER A 94 -9.95 5.73 9.28
C SER A 94 -8.64 5.36 10.01
N TYR A 95 -7.85 4.42 9.48
CA TYR A 95 -6.55 4.06 10.06
C TYR A 95 -5.53 5.19 9.90
N MET A 96 -5.46 5.82 8.74
CA MET A 96 -4.53 6.93 8.50
C MET A 96 -4.78 8.10 9.46
N ASP A 97 -6.05 8.45 9.69
CA ASP A 97 -6.44 9.54 10.58
C ASP A 97 -6.23 9.23 12.07
N ARG A 98 -6.38 7.97 12.48
CA ARG A 98 -6.40 7.57 13.90
C ARG A 98 -5.15 6.87 14.41
N CYS A 99 -4.21 6.50 13.53
CA CYS A 99 -2.92 6.03 13.99
C CYS A 99 -2.18 7.15 14.74
N GLU A 100 -1.31 6.77 15.67
CA GLU A 100 -0.43 7.70 16.36
C GLU A 100 1.02 7.22 16.17
N PRO A 101 1.87 7.99 15.45
CA PRO A 101 1.54 9.23 14.77
C PRO A 101 0.54 9.02 13.61
N ARG A 102 -0.19 10.08 13.27
CA ARG A 102 -1.08 10.11 12.11
C ARG A 102 -0.29 9.73 10.85
N LEU A 103 -0.85 8.85 10.02
CA LEU A 103 -0.22 8.43 8.78
C LEU A 103 -0.58 9.35 7.64
N VAL A 104 0.43 9.75 6.88
CA VAL A 104 0.24 10.52 5.64
C VAL A 104 0.12 9.62 4.41
N PHE A 105 0.53 8.36 4.52
CA PHE A 105 0.47 7.37 3.42
C PHE A 105 -0.44 6.20 3.79
N GLY A 106 -1.15 5.70 2.79
CA GLY A 106 -1.92 4.47 2.90
C GLY A 106 -2.05 3.76 1.56
N ILE A 107 -2.22 2.44 1.60
CA ILE A 107 -2.39 1.64 0.39
C ILE A 107 -3.63 0.77 0.52
N THR A 108 -4.53 0.81 -0.46
CA THR A 108 -5.51 -0.29 -0.62
C THR A 108 -5.02 -1.27 -1.66
N ILE A 109 -5.21 -2.56 -1.39
CA ILE A 109 -4.86 -3.65 -2.31
C ILE A 109 -6.10 -4.52 -2.54
N LYS A 110 -6.65 -4.45 -3.75
CA LYS A 110 -7.75 -5.31 -4.21
C LYS A 110 -7.42 -5.88 -5.58
N ASP A 111 -7.91 -5.25 -6.63
CA ASP A 111 -7.55 -5.53 -8.04
C ASP A 111 -6.35 -4.69 -8.52
N SER A 112 -6.03 -3.65 -7.77
CA SER A 112 -4.92 -2.74 -7.96
C SER A 112 -4.29 -2.41 -6.61
N PHE A 113 -3.04 -1.93 -6.65
CA PHE A 113 -2.44 -1.17 -5.56
C PHE A 113 -2.80 0.29 -5.76
N ASN A 114 -3.48 0.89 -4.78
CA ASN A 114 -3.82 2.31 -4.80
C ASN A 114 -3.07 3.00 -3.66
N LEU A 115 -2.03 3.76 -3.99
CA LEU A 115 -1.26 4.52 -3.01
C LEU A 115 -1.90 5.90 -2.83
N PHE A 116 -2.25 6.19 -1.59
CA PHE A 116 -2.82 7.46 -1.17
C PHE A 116 -1.81 8.28 -0.37
N TYR A 117 -1.97 9.60 -0.44
CA TYR A 117 -1.16 10.56 0.27
C TYR A 117 -2.03 11.73 0.75
N ASP A 118 -2.01 12.00 2.06
CA ASP A 118 -2.81 13.04 2.71
C ASP A 118 -2.03 13.69 3.88
N GLU A 119 -1.40 14.82 3.58
CA GLU A 119 -0.72 15.67 4.57
C GLU A 119 -1.63 16.63 5.33
N ASN A 120 -2.85 16.86 4.85
CA ASN A 120 -3.65 18.03 5.20
C ASN A 120 -5.01 17.66 5.81
N THR A 121 -5.04 16.80 6.84
CA THR A 121 -6.18 16.54 7.77
C THR A 121 -7.06 15.29 7.56
N GLY A 122 -6.77 14.38 6.63
CA GLY A 122 -7.38 13.01 6.66
C GLY A 122 -8.75 12.98 6.01
N ARG A 123 -9.02 13.98 5.17
CA ARG A 123 -10.33 14.27 4.59
C ARG A 123 -10.29 14.20 3.07
N SER A 124 -9.29 13.54 2.49
CA SER A 124 -9.07 13.59 1.04
C SER A 124 -9.11 12.24 0.32
N ILE A 125 -9.27 11.12 1.04
CA ILE A 125 -9.30 9.79 0.42
C ILE A 125 -10.71 9.20 0.47
N HIS A 126 -11.49 9.47 -0.57
CA HIS A 126 -12.89 9.04 -0.66
C HIS A 126 -13.13 8.03 -1.78
N SER A 127 -12.25 8.01 -2.77
CA SER A 127 -12.35 7.17 -3.95
C SER A 127 -10.97 6.80 -4.49
N ILE A 128 -10.93 5.82 -5.39
CA ILE A 128 -9.69 5.41 -6.08
C ILE A 128 -9.07 6.58 -6.85
N LYS A 129 -9.88 7.56 -7.30
CA LYS A 129 -9.39 8.73 -8.04
C LYS A 129 -8.49 9.64 -7.22
N ASP A 130 -8.54 9.52 -5.89
CA ASP A 130 -7.72 10.31 -4.97
C ASP A 130 -6.33 9.67 -4.76
N ALA A 131 -6.07 8.50 -5.34
CA ALA A 131 -4.79 7.83 -5.26
C ALA A 131 -3.73 8.52 -6.15
N ALA A 132 -2.53 8.73 -5.60
CA ALA A 132 -1.38 9.21 -6.36
C ALA A 132 -0.88 8.16 -7.37
N ILE A 133 -0.98 6.88 -7.03
CA ILE A 133 -0.67 5.74 -7.92
C ILE A 133 -1.84 4.78 -7.92
N THR A 134 -2.23 4.31 -9.11
CA THR A 134 -3.14 3.17 -9.28
C THR A 134 -2.47 2.14 -10.19
N ALA A 135 -1.94 1.06 -9.61
CA ALA A 135 -1.23 0.02 -10.33
C ALA A 135 -2.06 -1.25 -10.45
N SER A 136 -2.45 -1.62 -11.68
CA SER A 136 -3.31 -2.77 -11.93
C SER A 136 -2.56 -4.10 -11.81
N ILE A 137 -3.04 -4.99 -10.94
CA ILE A 137 -2.44 -6.32 -10.74
C ILE A 137 -2.56 -7.17 -12.01
N ASP A 138 -3.57 -6.96 -12.84
CA ASP A 138 -3.76 -7.71 -14.08
C ASP A 138 -2.86 -7.22 -15.23
N ASN A 139 -2.08 -6.16 -15.01
CA ASN A 139 -1.15 -5.60 -15.98
C ASN A 139 0.33 -5.73 -15.52
N PRO A 140 1.05 -6.77 -15.95
CA PRO A 140 2.47 -6.95 -15.61
C PRO A 140 3.40 -5.87 -16.16
N SER A 141 2.94 -5.02 -17.09
CA SER A 141 3.73 -3.92 -17.66
C SER A 141 3.19 -2.55 -17.24
N ASP A 142 2.40 -2.50 -16.17
CA ASP A 142 1.87 -1.25 -15.62
C ASP A 142 3.01 -0.34 -15.16
N ILE A 143 3.08 0.86 -15.73
CA ILE A 143 4.11 1.85 -15.42
C ILE A 143 3.97 2.32 -13.96
N ASP A 144 2.74 2.50 -13.50
CA ASP A 144 2.45 2.91 -12.13
C ASP A 144 2.84 1.80 -11.15
N GLY A 145 2.71 0.53 -11.55
CA GLY A 145 3.20 -0.61 -10.78
C GLY A 145 4.72 -0.70 -10.71
N ILE A 146 5.42 -0.43 -11.81
CA ILE A 146 6.88 -0.34 -11.83
C ILE A 146 7.35 0.80 -10.92
N LYS A 147 6.68 1.96 -10.97
CA LYS A 147 7.02 3.11 -10.13
C LYS A 147 6.71 2.86 -8.66
N LEU A 148 5.62 2.16 -8.34
CA LEU A 148 5.31 1.74 -6.98
C LEU A 148 6.43 0.88 -6.39
N VAL A 149 6.93 -0.10 -7.16
CA VAL A 149 8.07 -0.92 -6.74
C VAL A 149 9.31 -0.05 -6.51
N GLU A 150 9.64 0.84 -7.44
CA GLU A 150 10.78 1.76 -7.30
C GLU A 150 10.70 2.57 -6.00
N LEU A 151 9.52 3.10 -5.67
CA LEU A 151 9.30 3.95 -4.49
C LEU A 151 9.25 3.17 -3.17
N LEU A 152 8.87 1.89 -3.20
CA LEU A 152 8.71 1.06 -1.99
C LEU A 152 9.82 0.01 -1.81
N TYR A 153 10.79 -0.07 -2.73
CA TYR A 153 11.90 -1.01 -2.64
C TYR A 153 12.82 -0.65 -1.47
N PHE A 154 12.91 -1.51 -0.46
CA PHE A 154 13.49 -1.16 0.84
C PHE A 154 14.93 -0.62 0.77
N GLN A 155 15.78 -1.17 -0.10
CA GLN A 155 17.18 -0.73 -0.22
C GLN A 155 17.33 0.73 -0.65
N ASN A 156 16.34 1.26 -1.38
CA ASN A 156 16.34 2.62 -1.90
C ASN A 156 15.15 3.43 -1.37
N PHE A 157 14.48 2.93 -0.33
CA PHE A 157 13.30 3.56 0.22
C PHE A 157 13.68 4.87 0.91
N ASP A 158 13.03 5.94 0.51
CA ASP A 158 13.19 7.27 1.10
C ASP A 158 11.81 7.92 1.18
N VAL A 159 11.42 8.29 2.40
CA VAL A 159 10.10 8.86 2.69
C VAL A 159 9.91 10.24 2.06
N ASP A 160 10.97 11.04 1.95
CA ASP A 160 10.89 12.37 1.36
C ASP A 160 10.75 12.26 -0.16
N ILE A 161 11.39 11.27 -0.79
CA ILE A 161 11.19 10.97 -2.22
C ILE A 161 9.76 10.50 -2.48
N LEU A 162 9.22 9.60 -1.64
CA LEU A 162 7.82 9.16 -1.74
C LEU A 162 6.84 10.32 -1.59
N LYS A 163 7.07 11.18 -0.59
CA LYS A 163 6.29 12.38 -0.31
C LYS A 163 6.30 13.34 -1.50
N ALA A 164 7.48 13.69 -2.00
CA ALA A 164 7.64 14.60 -3.13
C ALA A 164 6.92 14.08 -4.37
N PHE A 165 7.11 12.78 -4.70
CA PHE A 165 6.44 12.15 -5.82
C PHE A 165 4.91 12.23 -5.71
N CYS A 166 4.35 11.87 -4.55
CA CYS A 166 2.91 11.91 -4.34
C CYS A 166 2.35 13.35 -4.41
N GLY A 167 3.04 14.33 -3.83
CA GLY A 167 2.65 15.74 -3.88
C GLY A 167 2.62 16.31 -5.30
N GLU A 168 3.65 16.03 -6.10
CA GLU A 168 3.71 16.43 -7.52
C GLU A 168 2.58 15.79 -8.32
N ARG A 169 2.35 14.49 -8.12
CA ARG A 169 1.34 13.72 -8.85
C ARG A 169 -0.09 14.21 -8.56
N LEU A 170 -0.41 14.50 -7.29
CA LEU A 170 -1.72 15.05 -6.91
C LEU A 170 -1.91 16.48 -7.41
N THR A 171 -0.86 17.31 -7.40
CA THR A 171 -0.94 18.67 -7.96
C THR A 171 -1.27 18.66 -9.45
N ALA A 172 -0.69 17.73 -10.20
CA ALA A 172 -0.96 17.56 -11.62
C ALA A 172 -2.39 17.06 -11.92
N LEU A 173 -3.06 16.38 -10.98
CA LEU A 173 -4.45 15.92 -11.14
C LEU A 173 -5.49 17.04 -10.92
N LEU A 174 -5.09 18.15 -10.31
CA LEU A 174 -5.96 19.30 -10.05
C LEU A 174 -5.91 20.35 -11.18
N GLN A 175 -5.08 20.13 -12.20
CA GLN A 175 -4.92 20.98 -13.39
C GLN A 175 -5.71 20.41 -14.58
#